data_AF-A0A7T7I779-F1
#
_entry.id   AF-A0A7T7I779-F1
#
_cell.length_a   1.000
_cell.length_b   1.000
_cell.length_c   1.000
_cell.angle_alpha   90.00
_cell.angle_beta   90.00
_cell.angle_gamma   90.00
#
_symmetry.space_group_name_H-M   'P 1'
#
loop_
_entity.id
_entity.type
_entity.pdbx_description
1 polymer ?
#
loop_
_entity_poly.entity_id
_entity_poly.type
_entity_poly.pdbx_seq_one_letter_code
_entity_poly.pdbx_strand_id
1 'polypeptide(L)'
;MLRITSELPYLDQAGHVYVPLAGPARSCLKLNRHASRIWREALRRPVDLDSLPELDREFLLGLTRNGVLRTTPAPASATEPASASVASPASPSEGV
;
A
#
# COMPACT_ATOMS: atom_id res chain seq x y z
N MET A 1 -6.28 -2.15 -9.39
CA MET A 1 -4.99 -1.45 -9.13
C MET A 1 -4.86 -0.96 -7.69
N LEU A 2 -3.78 -1.37 -7.02
CA LEU A 2 -3.43 -1.04 -5.64
C LEU A 2 -2.09 -0.32 -5.61
N ARG A 3 -1.95 0.67 -4.72
CA ARG A 3 -0.66 1.27 -4.39
C ARG A 3 -0.07 0.53 -3.18
N ILE A 4 1.15 0.04 -3.34
CA ILE A 4 1.86 -0.70 -2.31
C ILE A 4 2.94 0.21 -1.71
N THR A 5 3.00 0.25 -0.37
CA THR A 5 4.04 0.95 0.38
C THR A 5 4.67 0.01 1.41
N SER A 6 5.95 0.24 1.71
CA SER A 6 6.64 -0.47 2.80
C SER A 6 6.35 0.21 4.13
N GLU A 7 5.83 -0.52 5.11
CA GLU A 7 5.60 0.03 6.46
C GLU A 7 6.83 -0.09 7.35
N LEU A 8 7.70 -1.06 7.05
CA LEU A 8 8.92 -1.34 7.81
C LEU A 8 10.17 -0.95 7.02
N PRO A 9 11.27 -0.55 7.70
CA PRO A 9 12.53 -0.29 7.04
C PRO A 9 13.05 -1.58 6.37
N TYR A 10 13.52 -1.47 5.14
CA TYR A 10 14.11 -2.58 4.39
C TYR A 10 15.51 -2.20 3.90
N LEU A 11 16.35 -3.20 3.65
CA LEU A 11 17.68 -3.03 3.08
C LEU A 11 17.69 -3.58 1.65
N ASP A 12 18.03 -2.74 0.67
CA ASP A 12 18.30 -3.17 -0.71
C ASP A 12 19.80 -3.11 -0.95
N GLN A 13 20.46 -4.27 -0.99
CA GLN A 13 21.91 -4.35 -1.14
C GLN A 13 22.33 -5.62 -1.89
N ALA A 14 23.37 -5.51 -2.71
CA ALA A 14 23.92 -6.62 -3.51
C ALA A 14 22.87 -7.34 -4.38
N GLY A 15 21.85 -6.61 -4.84
CA GLY A 15 20.77 -7.16 -5.68
C GLY A 15 19.71 -7.96 -4.92
N HIS A 16 19.77 -7.95 -3.58
CA HIS A 16 18.81 -8.61 -2.70
C HIS A 16 18.13 -7.58 -1.80
N VAL A 17 16.86 -7.83 -1.52
CA VAL A 17 16.09 -7.07 -0.54
C VAL A 17 15.98 -7.88 0.75
N TYR A 18 16.20 -7.23 1.88
CA TYR A 18 16.04 -7.79 3.21
C TYR A 18 14.92 -7.05 3.93
N VAL A 19 13.91 -7.80 4.38
CA VAL A 19 12.73 -7.24 5.05
C VAL A 19 12.61 -7.78 6.47
N PRO A 20 12.36 -6.93 7.47
CA PRO A 20 12.05 -7.39 8.81
C PRO A 20 10.63 -7.99 8.82
N LEU A 21 10.48 -9.15 9.45
CA LEU A 21 9.16 -9.72 9.72
C LEU A 21 8.65 -9.20 11.05
N ALA A 22 7.42 -8.69 11.07
CA ALA A 22 6.76 -8.32 12.31
C ALA A 22 6.48 -9.61 13.11
N GLY A 23 7.17 -9.78 14.24
CA GLY A 23 7.01 -10.95 15.09
C GLY A 23 8.00 -10.97 16.27
N PRO A 24 7.73 -11.78 17.30
CA PRO A 24 8.54 -11.82 18.53
C PRO A 24 10.00 -12.25 18.27
N ALA A 25 10.25 -12.97 17.18
CA ALA A 25 11.57 -13.46 16.80
C ALA A 25 12.49 -12.40 16.17
N ARG A 26 12.00 -11.19 15.84
CA ARG A 26 12.76 -10.12 15.14
C ARG A 26 13.55 -10.63 13.93
N SER A 27 12.98 -11.59 13.20
CA SER A 27 13.64 -12.24 12.07
C SER A 27 13.67 -11.35 10.84
N CYS A 28 14.77 -11.38 10.09
CA CYS A 28 14.90 -10.73 8.80
C CYS A 28 14.80 -11.76 7.67
N LEU A 29 13.94 -11.52 6.69
CA LEU A 29 13.77 -12.35 5.51
C LEU A 29 14.64 -11.80 4.38
N LYS A 30 15.58 -12.62 3.89
CA LYS A 30 16.31 -12.33 2.66
C LYS A 30 15.48 -12.78 1.46
N LEU A 31 15.10 -11.84 0.60
CA LEU A 31 14.39 -12.14 -0.62
C LEU A 31 15.34 -12.70 -1.69
N ASN A 32 14.86 -13.70 -2.44
CA ASN A 32 15.57 -14.19 -3.61
C ASN A 32 15.58 -13.11 -4.72
N ARG A 33 16.33 -13.35 -5.80
CA ARG A 33 16.50 -12.37 -6.88
C ARG A 33 15.16 -11.99 -7.54
N HIS A 34 14.27 -12.97 -7.74
CA HIS A 34 12.95 -12.75 -8.34
C HIS A 34 12.05 -11.92 -7.43
N ALA A 35 11.87 -12.35 -6.18
CA ALA A 35 11.08 -11.65 -5.17
C ALA A 35 11.59 -10.22 -4.91
N SER A 36 12.91 -10.01 -4.92
CA SER A 36 13.51 -8.67 -4.80
C SER A 36 13.14 -7.75 -5.98
N ARG A 37 12.98 -8.31 -7.18
CA ARG A 37 12.54 -7.57 -8.36
C ARG A 37 11.06 -7.20 -8.25
N ILE A 38 10.21 -8.16 -7.89
CA ILE A 38 8.77 -7.94 -7.68
C ILE A 38 8.53 -6.90 -6.60
N TRP A 39 9.25 -6.98 -5.47
CA TRP A 39 9.21 -5.98 -4.40
C TRP A 39 9.50 -4.56 -4.91
N ARG A 40 10.60 -4.38 -5.64
CA ARG A 40 10.99 -3.07 -6.19
C ARG A 40 9.99 -2.53 -7.20
N GLU A 41 9.46 -3.40 -8.06
CA GLU A 41 8.42 -3.03 -9.02
C GLU A 41 7.13 -2.61 -8.31
N ALA A 42 6.73 -3.34 -7.27
CA ALA A 42 5.53 -3.09 -6.50
C ALA A 42 5.55 -1.75 -5.76
N LEU A 43 6.72 -1.34 -5.25
CA LEU A 43 6.88 -0.04 -4.59
C LEU A 43 6.97 1.14 -5.58
N ARG A 44 7.35 0.89 -6.83
CA ARG A 44 7.55 1.94 -7.84
C ARG A 44 6.27 2.35 -8.54
N ARG A 45 5.36 1.41 -8.78
CA ARG A 45 4.13 1.64 -9.56
C ARG A 45 2.93 0.95 -8.94
N PRO A 46 1.70 1.43 -9.21
CA PRO A 46 0.50 0.70 -8.84
C PRO A 46 0.54 -0.71 -9.43
N VAL A 47 0.17 -1.68 -8.60
CA VAL A 47 0.15 -3.10 -8.95
C VAL A 47 -1.29 -3.55 -9.11
N ASP A 48 -1.56 -4.30 -10.16
CA ASP A 48 -2.82 -5.02 -10.30
C ASP A 48 -2.61 -6.48 -9.91
N LEU A 49 -3.13 -6.88 -8.74
CA LEU A 49 -2.90 -8.22 -8.19
C LEU A 49 -3.53 -9.33 -9.02
N ASP A 50 -4.61 -9.04 -9.74
CA ASP A 50 -5.33 -10.01 -10.58
C ASP A 50 -4.55 -10.33 -11.86
N SER A 51 -3.75 -9.38 -12.34
CA SER A 51 -2.91 -9.52 -13.52
C SER A 51 -1.55 -10.18 -13.24
N LEU A 52 -1.22 -10.46 -11.98
CA LEU A 52 0.05 -11.05 -11.58
C LEU A 52 0.01 -12.59 -11.63
N PRO A 53 1.17 -13.24 -11.87
CA PRO A 53 1.31 -14.67 -11.63
C PRO A 53 0.93 -15.04 -10.21
N GLU A 54 0.31 -16.21 -10.02
CA GLU A 54 -0.22 -16.64 -8.73
C GLU A 54 0.83 -16.59 -7.60
N LEU A 55 2.04 -17.08 -7.86
CA LEU A 55 3.14 -17.04 -6.88
C LEU A 55 3.55 -15.61 -6.49
N ASP A 56 3.55 -14.68 -7.45
CA ASP A 56 3.93 -13.28 -7.19
C ASP A 56 2.83 -12.56 -6.39
N ARG A 57 1.57 -12.87 -6.70
CA ARG A 57 0.40 -12.40 -5.97
C ARG A 57 0.43 -12.91 -4.53
N GLU A 58 0.62 -14.22 -4.33
CA GLU A 58 0.72 -14.82 -3.00
C GLU A 58 1.87 -14.25 -2.19
N PHE A 59 3.01 -13.98 -2.82
CA PHE A 59 4.15 -13.32 -2.18
C PHE A 59 3.79 -11.93 -1.63
N LEU A 60 3.19 -11.06 -2.45
CA LEU A 60 2.80 -9.71 -2.02
C LEU A 60 1.71 -9.72 -0.95
N LEU A 61 0.74 -10.65 -1.07
CA LEU A 61 -0.30 -10.84 -0.06
C LEU A 61 0.29 -11.35 1.26
N GLY A 62 1.24 -12.27 1.21
CA GLY A 62 1.95 -12.77 2.38
C GLY A 62 2.68 -11.66 3.14
N LEU A 63 3.39 -10.79 2.43
CA LEU A 63 4.07 -9.64 3.03
C LEU A 63 3.09 -8.61 3.62
N THR A 64 1.92 -8.44 3.00
CA THR A 64 0.85 -7.58 3.51
C THR A 64 0.27 -8.14 4.80
N ARG A 65 -0.01 -9.46 4.85
CA ARG A 65 -0.50 -10.15 6.07
C ARG A 65 0.48 -10.07 7.23
N ASN A 66 1.78 -10.09 6.93
CA ASN A 66 2.85 -9.95 7.93
C ASN A 66 3.12 -8.48 8.32
N GLY A 67 2.34 -7.52 7.83
CA GLY A 67 2.49 -6.10 8.14
C GLY A 67 3.77 -5.46 7.56
N VAL A 68 4.45 -6.14 6.64
CA VAL A 68 5.66 -5.62 5.98
C VAL A 68 5.28 -4.62 4.88
N LEU A 69 4.21 -4.95 4.15
CA LEU A 69 3.63 -4.11 3.11
C LEU A 69 2.26 -3.61 3.54
N ARG A 70 1.89 -2.44 3.02
CA ARG A 70 0.55 -1.89 3.11
C ARG A 70 0.01 -1.64 1.71
N THR A 71 -1.20 -2.12 1.47
CA THR A 71 -1.95 -1.91 0.23
C THR A 71 -2.99 -0.84 0.46
N THR A 72 -2.98 0.20 -0.38
CA THR A 72 -4.06 1.19 -0.45
C THR A 72 -4.68 1.14 -1.85
N PRO A 73 -5.99 1.40 -2.01
CA PRO A 73 -6.56 1.59 -3.33
C PRO A 73 -5.78 2.70 -4.04
N ALA A 74 -5.26 2.42 -5.24
CA ALA A 74 -4.62 3.47 -6.02
C ALA A 74 -5.69 4.54 -6.30
N PRO A 75 -5.40 5.84 -6.14
CA PRO A 75 -6.37 6.87 -6.48
C PRO A 75 -6.70 6.70 -7.96
N ALA A 76 -7.89 6.21 -8.25
CA ALA A 76 -8.42 6.16 -9.60
C ALA A 76 -8.69 7.61 -9.98
N SER A 77 -7.69 8.30 -10.53
CA SER A 77 -7.76 9.69 -11.03
C SER A 77 -8.94 10.47 -10.46
N ALA A 78 -8.90 10.75 -9.15
CA ALA A 78 -9.96 11.52 -8.53
C ALA A 78 -9.78 12.95 -9.01
N THR A 79 -10.66 13.39 -9.90
CA THR A 79 -11.13 14.78 -9.92
C THR A 79 -11.27 15.24 -8.47
N GLU A 80 -10.54 16.30 -8.14
CA GLU A 80 -10.54 17.03 -6.86
C GLU A 80 -11.83 16.90 -6.03
N PRO A 81 -11.74 16.62 -4.72
CA PRO A 81 -12.75 17.10 -3.79
C PRO A 81 -12.42 18.57 -3.51
N ALA A 82 -12.93 19.48 -4.35
CA ALA A 82 -12.94 20.89 -4.01
C ALA A 82 -13.94 21.10 -2.85
N SER A 83 -13.38 21.33 -1.67
CA SER A 83 -13.85 22.27 -0.64
C SER A 83 -15.31 22.72 -0.73
N ALA A 84 -16.10 22.32 0.26
CA ALA A 84 -16.41 23.18 1.42
C ALA A 84 -17.72 22.69 2.07
N SER A 85 -17.60 22.28 3.33
CA SER A 85 -18.71 22.33 4.28
C SER A 85 -19.31 23.74 4.27
N VAL A 86 -20.48 23.92 3.66
CA VAL A 86 -21.38 24.99 4.08
C VAL A 86 -22.22 24.42 5.21
N ALA A 87 -21.91 24.88 6.43
CA ALA A 87 -22.75 24.65 7.58
C ALA A 87 -24.10 25.33 7.36
N SER A 88 -25.18 24.55 7.34
CA SER A 88 -26.52 25.07 7.58
C SER A 88 -26.66 25.43 9.06
N PRO A 89 -27.21 26.61 9.37
CA PRO A 89 -28.26 26.61 10.39
C PRO A 89 -29.49 27.46 10.00
N ALA A 90 -30.65 26.82 10.18
CA ALA A 90 -31.93 27.34 10.67
C ALA A 90 -32.55 28.62 10.07
N SER A 91 -33.67 28.45 9.36
CA SER A 91 -34.85 29.34 9.47
C SER A 91 -35.72 28.82 10.63
N PRO A 92 -36.49 29.64 11.40
CA PRO A 92 -37.69 30.35 10.89
C PRO A 92 -38.04 31.70 11.59
N SER A 93 -39.20 32.28 11.22
CA SER A 93 -40.00 33.34 11.90
C SER A 93 -39.58 34.80 11.64
N GLU A 94 -40.45 35.82 11.55
CA GLU A 94 -41.91 36.02 11.43
C GLU A 94 -42.12 37.53 11.17
N GLY A 95 -43.24 37.92 10.52
CA GLY A 95 -44.01 39.16 10.72
C GLY A 95 -43.34 40.55 10.84
N VAL A 96 -43.60 41.41 9.86
CA VAL A 96 -44.28 42.72 10.03
C VAL A 96 -44.65 43.31 8.67
#